data_AF-A0A962S707-F1
#
_entry.id   AF-A0A962S707-F1
#
_cell.length_a   1.000
_cell.length_b   1.000
_cell.length_c   1.000
_cell.angle_alpha   90.00
_cell.angle_beta   90.00
_cell.angle_gamma   90.00
#
_symmetry.space_group_name_H-M   'P 1'
#
loop_
_entity.id
_entity.type
_entity.pdbx_description
1 polymer ?
#
loop_
_entity_poly.entity_id
_entity_poly.type
_entity_poly.pdbx_seq_one_letter_code
_entity_poly.pdbx_strand_id
1 'polypeptide(L)'
;MRKLLVLMLVGAILPAGYTAASEGFDIEAMNKEILEFSGHLETCTPYEAVIIHIMTGDELSRKIVGMEAGKCIYIEEMPQGGKMTCKYPESMLTPIAAYYRKAAKAESFSVNVKSSYSDSAFESESTYSLNGKVVENPLQEVLENGVCVISGYSLGE
;
A
#
# COMPACT_ATOMS: atom_id res chain seq x y z
N MET A 1 -21.45 16.39 -3.29
CA MET A 1 -21.85 14.97 -3.13
C MET A 1 -22.07 14.36 -4.51
N ARG A 2 -21.05 13.69 -5.07
CA ARG A 2 -21.15 12.99 -6.36
C ARG A 2 -20.81 11.52 -6.09
N LYS A 3 -21.84 10.66 -6.01
CA LYS A 3 -21.68 9.21 -5.99
C LYS A 3 -21.29 8.78 -7.41
N LEU A 4 -20.06 8.33 -7.61
CA LEU A 4 -19.67 7.74 -8.90
C LEU A 4 -20.09 6.28 -8.88
N LEU A 5 -21.11 5.96 -9.66
CA LEU A 5 -21.67 4.62 -9.80
C LEU A 5 -20.85 3.89 -10.87
N VAL A 6 -19.92 3.02 -10.44
CA VAL A 6 -19.23 2.10 -11.36
C VAL A 6 -20.19 0.94 -11.64
N LEU A 7 -20.83 1.01 -12.80
CA LEU A 7 -21.79 0.02 -13.29
C LEU A 7 -21.01 -1.18 -13.85
N MET A 8 -20.86 -2.25 -13.05
CA MET A 8 -20.48 -3.57 -13.58
C MET A 8 -21.76 -4.30 -13.99
N LEU A 9 -22.01 -4.36 -15.30
CA LEU A 9 -23.01 -5.21 -15.94
C LEU A 9 -22.47 -6.65 -16.02
N VAL A 10 -22.92 -7.52 -15.11
CA VAL A 10 -22.98 -8.97 -15.37
C VAL A 10 -24.27 -9.51 -14.76
N GLY A 11 -25.15 -10.02 -15.62
CA GLY A 11 -26.40 -10.62 -15.21
C GLY A 11 -26.19 -12.01 -14.60
N ALA A 12 -26.72 -12.21 -13.40
CA ALA A 12 -27.10 -13.52 -12.87
C ALA A 12 -28.26 -13.33 -11.89
N ILE A 13 -29.38 -14.00 -12.18
CA ILE A 13 -30.51 -14.13 -11.26
C ILE A 13 -30.08 -15.16 -10.21
N LEU A 14 -29.98 -14.76 -8.95
CA LEU A 14 -29.77 -15.67 -7.81
C LEU A 14 -30.87 -15.49 -6.75
N PRO A 15 -31.28 -16.59 -6.09
CA PRO A 15 -32.39 -16.63 -5.16
C PRO A 15 -32.08 -15.92 -3.83
N ALA A 16 -33.15 -15.54 -3.14
CA ALA A 16 -33.14 -14.82 -1.87
C ALA A 16 -32.18 -15.43 -0.83
N GLY A 17 -31.33 -14.58 -0.26
CA GLY A 17 -30.56 -14.88 0.95
C GLY A 17 -29.05 -15.01 0.75
N TYR A 18 -28.39 -13.93 0.31
CA TYR A 18 -27.02 -13.56 0.71
C TYR A 18 -26.83 -12.11 0.25
N THR A 19 -27.20 -11.13 1.08
CA THR A 19 -26.60 -9.81 0.97
C THR A 19 -25.21 -9.91 1.59
N ALA A 20 -24.23 -10.41 0.83
CA ALA A 20 -22.89 -9.92 1.02
C ALA A 20 -22.98 -8.44 0.67
N ALA A 21 -23.11 -7.60 1.69
CA ALA A 21 -22.90 -6.18 1.51
C ALA A 21 -21.49 -6.08 0.92
N SER A 22 -21.39 -5.81 -0.37
CA SER A 22 -20.20 -5.18 -0.93
C SER A 22 -20.20 -3.78 -0.33
N GLU A 23 -19.81 -3.68 0.94
CA GLU A 23 -19.63 -2.41 1.62
C GLU A 23 -18.63 -1.64 0.76
N GLY A 24 -19.08 -0.53 0.19
CA GLY A 24 -18.27 0.26 -0.70
C GLY A 24 -17.00 0.65 0.02
N PHE A 25 -15.86 0.36 -0.59
CA PHE A 25 -14.55 0.74 -0.09
C PHE A 25 -14.56 2.22 0.32
N ASP A 26 -14.43 2.49 1.62
CA ASP A 26 -14.46 3.85 2.16
C ASP A 26 -13.11 4.53 1.92
N ILE A 27 -13.00 5.15 0.74
CA ILE A 27 -11.83 5.92 0.32
C ILE A 27 -11.53 7.06 1.29
N GLU A 28 -12.55 7.65 1.93
CA GLU A 28 -12.35 8.74 2.88
C GLU A 28 -11.70 8.23 4.16
N ALA A 29 -12.17 7.11 4.71
CA ALA A 29 -11.57 6.45 5.86
C ALA A 29 -10.12 6.01 5.57
N MET A 30 -9.87 5.40 4.41
CA MET A 30 -8.52 5.02 3.98
C MET A 30 -7.60 6.24 3.89
N ASN A 31 -8.03 7.32 3.22
CA ASN A 31 -7.20 8.52 3.06
C ASN A 31 -6.90 9.18 4.40
N LYS A 32 -7.89 9.22 5.31
CA LYS A 32 -7.69 9.74 6.67
C LYS A 32 -6.63 8.94 7.41
N GLU A 33 -6.72 7.62 7.37
CA GLU A 33 -5.75 6.74 8.01
C GLU A 33 -4.35 6.93 7.41
N ILE A 34 -4.21 7.04 6.08
CA ILE A 34 -2.90 7.26 5.43
C ILE A 34 -2.30 8.60 5.89
N LEU A 35 -3.12 9.65 6.08
CA LEU A 35 -2.66 10.94 6.59
C LEU A 35 -2.18 10.85 8.05
N GLU A 36 -2.89 10.11 8.90
CA GLU A 36 -2.48 9.84 10.27
C GLU A 36 -1.16 9.05 10.31
N PHE A 37 -1.10 7.92 9.59
CA PHE A 37 0.10 7.12 9.43
C PHE A 37 1.30 7.96 8.96
N SER A 38 1.11 8.84 7.97
CA SER A 38 2.18 9.71 7.47
C SER A 38 2.72 10.67 8.55
N GLY A 39 1.86 11.20 9.42
CA GLY A 39 2.28 12.06 10.53
C GLY A 39 3.11 11.31 11.56
N HIS A 40 2.69 10.09 11.89
CA HIS A 40 3.44 9.22 12.79
C HIS A 40 4.77 8.77 12.18
N LEU A 41 4.80 8.46 10.88
CA LEU A 41 6.02 8.04 10.18
C LEU A 41 7.07 9.14 10.13
N GLU A 42 6.67 10.38 9.81
CA GLU A 42 7.58 11.53 9.72
C GLU A 42 8.32 11.78 11.05
N THR A 43 7.66 11.50 12.17
CA THR A 43 8.21 11.69 13.52
C THR A 43 8.71 10.39 14.15
N CYS A 44 8.59 9.27 13.44
CA CYS A 44 8.77 7.91 13.95
C CYS A 44 8.11 7.67 15.33
N THR A 45 6.89 8.16 15.50
CA THR A 45 6.13 7.92 16.73
C THR A 45 5.36 6.61 16.63
N PRO A 46 5.29 5.80 17.72
CA PRO A 46 4.58 4.54 17.70
C PRO A 46 3.13 4.71 17.25
N TYR A 47 2.71 3.86 16.31
CA TYR A 47 1.36 3.88 15.73
C TYR A 47 1.03 2.50 15.18
N GLU A 48 -0.24 2.12 15.25
CA GLU A 48 -0.73 0.84 14.75
C GLU A 48 -2.14 1.03 14.19
N ALA A 49 -2.39 0.47 13.00
CA ALA A 49 -3.66 0.58 12.32
C ALA A 49 -3.97 -0.70 11.55
N VAL A 50 -5.26 -0.95 11.36
CA VAL A 50 -5.77 -1.93 10.39
C VAL A 50 -6.01 -1.20 9.07
N ILE A 51 -5.60 -1.81 7.98
CA ILE A 51 -5.67 -1.28 6.63
C ILE A 51 -6.42 -2.26 5.73
N ILE A 52 -7.11 -1.74 4.73
CA ILE A 52 -7.67 -2.57 3.66
C ILE A 52 -6.70 -2.58 2.50
N HIS A 53 -6.17 -3.75 2.16
CA HIS A 53 -5.23 -3.89 1.06
C HIS A 53 -5.93 -3.66 -0.28
N ILE A 54 -5.51 -2.65 -1.03
CA ILE A 54 -6.23 -2.17 -2.22
C ILE A 54 -6.38 -3.19 -3.36
N MET A 55 -5.51 -4.21 -3.43
CA MET A 55 -5.58 -5.23 -4.50
C MET A 55 -6.40 -6.46 -4.12
N THR A 56 -6.42 -6.83 -2.83
CA THR A 56 -7.08 -8.07 -2.36
C THR A 56 -8.34 -7.80 -1.57
N GLY A 57 -8.48 -6.60 -0.99
CA GLY A 57 -9.58 -6.25 -0.08
C GLY A 57 -9.38 -6.79 1.33
N ASP A 58 -8.27 -7.45 1.63
CA ASP A 58 -8.02 -8.04 2.95
C ASP A 58 -7.76 -6.96 4.00
N GLU A 59 -8.26 -7.19 5.22
CA GLU A 59 -7.83 -6.46 6.41
C GLU A 59 -6.44 -6.94 6.82
N LEU A 60 -5.47 -6.03 6.80
CA LEU A 60 -4.08 -6.28 7.20
C LEU A 60 -3.68 -5.26 8.26
N SER A 61 -2.64 -5.53 9.05
CA SER A 61 -2.11 -4.56 10.01
C SER A 61 -0.86 -3.85 9.49
N ARG A 62 -0.67 -2.61 9.94
CA ARG A 62 0.60 -1.91 9.85
C ARG A 62 0.95 -1.22 11.15
N LYS A 63 2.25 -1.11 11.43
CA LYS A 63 2.77 -0.65 12.71
C LYS A 63 4.09 0.10 12.55
N ILE A 64 4.15 1.31 13.10
CA ILE A 64 5.40 1.99 13.42
C ILE A 64 5.76 1.60 14.85
N VAL A 65 6.87 0.89 15.02
CA VAL A 65 7.33 0.45 16.34
C VAL A 65 8.02 1.59 17.08
N GLY A 66 8.78 2.42 16.35
CA GLY A 66 9.56 3.53 16.88
C GLY A 66 11.01 3.49 16.43
N MET A 67 11.83 4.35 17.04
CA MET A 67 13.24 4.52 16.69
C MET A 67 14.11 3.49 17.41
N GLU A 68 14.85 2.68 16.65
CA GLU A 68 15.81 1.71 17.17
C GLU A 68 17.16 1.86 16.44
N ALA A 69 18.25 2.06 17.19
CA ALA A 69 19.59 2.22 16.63
C ALA A 69 19.69 3.26 15.48
N GLY A 70 18.95 4.37 15.60
CA GLY A 70 18.92 5.45 14.60
C GLY A 70 18.10 5.13 13.34
N LYS A 71 17.28 4.07 13.37
CA LYS A 71 16.34 3.72 12.29
C LYS A 71 14.92 3.56 12.81
N CYS A 72 13.97 4.12 12.08
CA CYS A 72 12.56 3.93 12.35
C CYS A 72 12.13 2.55 11.89
N ILE A 73 11.58 1.76 12.80
CA ILE A 73 11.10 0.42 12.51
C ILE A 73 9.61 0.49 12.13
N TYR A 74 9.32 0.11 10.89
CA TYR A 74 7.98 0.01 10.33
C TYR A 74 7.71 -1.42 9.88
N ILE A 75 6.53 -1.95 10.18
CA ILE A 75 6.11 -3.31 9.86
C ILE A 75 4.72 -3.25 9.23
N GLU A 76 4.53 -3.98 8.14
CA GLU A 76 3.24 -4.11 7.47
C GLU A 76 3.00 -5.58 7.12
N GLU A 77 1.81 -6.07 7.42
CA GLU A 77 1.33 -7.35 6.91
C GLU A 77 0.98 -7.21 5.44
N MET A 78 1.39 -8.21 4.67
CA MET A 78 1.09 -8.32 3.25
C MET A 78 0.17 -9.52 3.03
N PRO A 79 -0.57 -9.57 1.91
CA PRO A 79 -1.41 -10.73 1.61
C PRO A 79 -0.64 -12.05 1.64
N GLN A 80 -1.34 -13.16 1.83
CA GLN A 80 -0.78 -14.53 1.86
C GLN A 80 0.30 -14.74 2.94
N GLY A 81 0.15 -14.08 4.09
CA GLY A 81 1.09 -14.21 5.21
C GLY A 81 2.43 -13.52 4.98
N GLY A 82 2.54 -12.73 3.90
CA GLY A 82 3.71 -11.89 3.67
C GLY A 82 3.85 -10.82 4.75
N LYS A 83 5.06 -10.33 4.90
CA LYS A 83 5.39 -9.26 5.86
C LYS A 83 6.47 -8.37 5.29
N MET A 84 6.19 -7.08 5.23
CA MET A 84 7.17 -6.05 4.95
C MET A 84 7.72 -5.50 6.27
N THR A 85 9.04 -5.41 6.37
CA THR A 85 9.72 -4.75 7.49
C THR A 85 10.69 -3.73 6.95
N CYS A 86 10.51 -2.48 7.33
CA CYS A 86 11.34 -1.35 6.94
C CYS A 86 12.13 -0.81 8.14
N LYS A 87 13.39 -0.44 7.89
CA LYS A 87 14.29 0.18 8.86
C LYS A 87 14.76 1.53 8.31
N TYR A 88 13.86 2.50 8.30
CA TYR A 88 14.12 3.80 7.66
C TYR A 88 15.17 4.60 8.43
N PRO A 89 16.28 5.04 7.81
CA PRO A 89 17.10 6.07 8.42
C PRO A 89 16.29 7.37 8.56
N GLU A 90 16.66 8.20 9.52
CA GLU A 90 15.96 9.46 9.81
C GLU A 90 15.82 10.36 8.56
N SER A 91 16.85 10.38 7.70
CA SER A 91 16.84 11.14 6.44
C SER A 91 15.74 10.74 5.45
N MET A 92 15.16 9.53 5.59
CA MET A 92 14.12 9.02 4.71
C MET A 92 12.70 9.23 5.26
N LEU A 93 12.51 9.64 6.52
CA LEU A 93 11.17 9.74 7.12
C LEU A 93 10.31 10.80 6.43
N THR A 94 10.84 12.02 6.28
CA THR A 94 10.14 13.12 5.61
C THR A 94 9.76 12.82 4.16
N PRO A 95 10.68 12.35 3.27
CA PRO A 95 10.30 12.07 1.88
C PRO A 95 9.27 10.93 1.75
N ILE A 96 9.37 9.88 2.57
CA ILE A 96 8.41 8.77 2.55
C ILE A 96 7.04 9.24 3.08
N ALA A 97 6.99 9.95 4.20
CA ALA A 97 5.75 10.52 4.72
C ALA A 97 5.08 11.49 3.73
N ALA A 98 5.88 12.31 3.03
CA ALA A 98 5.37 13.20 2.00
C ALA A 98 4.77 12.43 0.81
N TYR A 99 5.33 11.29 0.43
CA TYR A 99 4.76 10.41 -0.59
C TYR A 99 3.38 9.89 -0.18
N TYR A 100 3.23 9.34 1.03
CA TYR A 100 1.94 8.86 1.52
C TYR A 100 0.88 9.97 1.58
N ARG A 101 1.24 11.18 2.03
CA ARG A 101 0.33 12.35 2.01
C ARG A 101 -0.11 12.74 0.61
N LYS A 102 0.78 12.62 -0.38
CA LYS A 102 0.43 12.88 -1.79
C LYS A 102 -0.52 11.81 -2.31
N ALA A 103 -0.28 10.54 -1.99
CA ALA A 103 -1.14 9.43 -2.37
C ALA A 103 -2.55 9.58 -1.78
N ALA A 104 -2.68 9.90 -0.49
CA ALA A 104 -3.97 10.10 0.19
C ALA A 104 -4.78 11.29 -0.36
N LYS A 105 -4.13 12.26 -1.01
CA LYS A 105 -4.77 13.44 -1.60
C LYS A 105 -5.02 13.30 -3.10
N ALA A 106 -4.57 12.20 -3.71
CA ALA A 106 -4.78 11.97 -5.13
C ALA A 106 -6.23 11.49 -5.37
N GLU A 107 -6.84 12.03 -6.42
CA GLU A 107 -8.15 11.61 -6.92
C GLU A 107 -8.05 10.26 -7.64
N SER A 108 -6.86 9.91 -8.15
CA SER A 108 -6.57 8.61 -8.76
C SER A 108 -5.13 8.18 -8.51
N PHE A 109 -4.96 6.88 -8.32
CA PHE A 109 -3.68 6.19 -8.24
C PHE A 109 -3.65 5.07 -9.28
N SER A 110 -2.55 4.96 -10.02
CA SER A 110 -2.33 3.84 -10.91
C SER A 110 -0.89 3.34 -10.84
N VAL A 111 -0.75 2.02 -10.96
CA VAL A 111 0.53 1.33 -11.07
C VAL A 111 0.54 0.63 -12.42
N ASN A 112 1.56 0.91 -13.22
CA ASN A 112 1.81 0.19 -14.47
C ASN A 112 3.06 -0.66 -14.30
N VAL A 113 2.91 -1.98 -14.36
CA VAL A 113 4.02 -2.92 -14.24
C VAL A 113 4.34 -3.45 -15.63
N LYS A 114 5.55 -3.19 -16.10
CA LYS A 114 6.13 -3.85 -17.29
C LYS A 114 7.02 -4.98 -16.79
N SER A 115 6.76 -6.19 -17.25
CA SER A 115 7.67 -7.32 -17.03
C SER A 115 8.15 -7.84 -18.37
N SER A 116 9.42 -8.19 -18.44
CA SER A 116 10.03 -8.89 -19.56
C SER A 116 10.72 -10.15 -19.04
N TYR A 117 10.58 -11.21 -19.81
CA TYR A 117 11.28 -12.47 -19.57
C TYR A 117 12.34 -12.61 -20.66
N SER A 118 13.59 -12.69 -20.26
CA SER A 118 14.70 -13.10 -21.13
C SER A 118 15.19 -14.48 -20.70
N ASP A 119 15.90 -15.18 -21.58
CA ASP A 119 16.43 -16.53 -21.30
C ASP A 119 17.35 -16.59 -20.06
N SER A 120 17.79 -15.45 -19.52
CA SER A 120 18.71 -15.37 -18.37
C SER A 120 18.26 -14.49 -17.21
N ALA A 121 17.15 -13.74 -17.32
CA ALA A 121 16.67 -12.87 -16.24
C ALA A 121 15.19 -12.49 -16.40
N PHE A 122 14.51 -12.36 -15.26
CA PHE A 122 13.23 -11.67 -15.14
C PHE A 122 13.50 -10.20 -14.80
N GLU A 123 13.03 -9.28 -15.64
CA GLU A 123 13.09 -7.85 -15.38
C GLU A 123 11.67 -7.32 -15.17
N SER A 124 11.49 -6.47 -14.15
CA SER A 124 10.22 -5.78 -13.91
C SER A 124 10.46 -4.30 -13.61
N GLU A 125 9.77 -3.44 -14.33
CA GLU A 125 9.75 -1.99 -14.12
C GLU A 125 8.34 -1.57 -13.71
N SER A 126 8.21 -0.74 -12.67
CA SER A 126 6.92 -0.22 -12.21
C SER A 126 6.87 1.29 -12.32
N THR A 127 5.87 1.82 -13.02
CA THR A 127 5.60 3.26 -13.11
C THR A 127 4.38 3.60 -12.24
N TYR A 128 4.52 4.60 -11.37
CA TYR A 128 3.46 5.07 -10.50
C TYR A 128 2.91 6.40 -11.01
N SER A 129 1.59 6.54 -11.05
CA SER A 129 0.95 7.81 -11.38
C SER A 129 -0.05 8.24 -10.33
N LEU A 130 0.01 9.52 -9.97
CA LEU A 130 -0.97 10.21 -9.13
C LEU A 130 -1.68 11.24 -9.99
N ASN A 131 -3.01 11.20 -10.05
CA ASN A 131 -3.82 12.09 -10.90
C ASN A 131 -3.38 12.05 -12.38
N GLY A 132 -3.03 10.86 -12.87
CA GLY A 132 -2.55 10.64 -14.24
C GLY A 132 -1.14 11.20 -14.54
N LYS A 133 -0.41 11.71 -13.54
CA LYS A 133 0.97 12.18 -13.69
C LYS A 133 1.93 11.17 -13.08
N VAL A 134 2.96 10.81 -13.84
CA VAL A 134 4.05 9.96 -13.34
C VAL A 134 4.74 10.66 -12.17
N VAL A 135 4.94 9.91 -11.09
CA VAL A 135 5.63 10.38 -9.88
C VAL A 135 6.74 9.42 -9.50
N GLU A 136 7.82 9.96 -8.93
CA GLU A 136 8.83 9.15 -8.26
C GLU A 136 8.22 8.44 -7.06
N ASN A 137 8.57 7.15 -6.90
CA ASN A 137 8.13 6.34 -5.78
C ASN A 137 9.33 6.02 -4.87
N PRO A 138 9.50 6.74 -3.74
CA PRO A 138 10.58 6.46 -2.80
C PRO A 138 10.44 5.07 -2.15
N LEU A 139 9.28 4.41 -2.23
CA LEU A 139 9.11 3.03 -1.77
C LEU A 139 9.89 2.03 -2.63
N GLN A 140 10.12 2.34 -3.91
CA GLN A 140 10.93 1.47 -4.77
C GLN A 140 12.40 1.51 -4.37
N GLU A 141 12.94 2.70 -4.12
CA GLU A 141 14.33 2.88 -3.69
C GLU A 141 14.62 2.14 -2.37
N VAL A 142 13.70 2.21 -1.40
CA VAL A 142 13.89 1.55 -0.09
C VAL A 142 13.80 0.02 -0.20
N LEU A 143 13.06 -0.52 -1.17
CA LEU A 143 13.05 -1.96 -1.45
C LEU A 143 14.36 -2.38 -2.14
N GLU A 144 14.78 -1.66 -3.17
CA GLU A 144 16.01 -1.95 -3.92
C GLU A 144 17.28 -1.88 -3.06
N ASN A 145 17.32 -0.92 -2.13
CA ASN A 145 18.44 -0.74 -1.20
C ASN A 145 18.35 -1.59 0.08
N GLY A 146 17.34 -2.46 0.20
CA GLY A 146 17.15 -3.34 1.37
C GLY A 146 16.81 -2.61 2.67
N VAL A 147 16.38 -1.35 2.59
CA VAL A 147 15.83 -0.60 3.74
C VAL A 147 14.50 -1.22 4.16
N CYS A 148 13.70 -1.66 3.18
CA CYS A 148 12.52 -2.48 3.34
C CYS A 148 12.79 -3.89 2.83
N VAL A 149 12.42 -4.90 3.62
CA VAL A 149 12.55 -6.31 3.27
C VAL A 149 11.18 -6.96 3.37
N ILE A 150 10.81 -7.67 2.31
CA ILE A 150 9.60 -8.48 2.25
C ILE A 150 9.97 -9.93 2.56
N SER A 151 9.19 -10.57 3.42
CA SER A 151 9.42 -11.93 3.92
C SER A 151 8.10 -12.65 4.15
N GLY A 152 8.14 -13.92 4.58
CA GLY A 152 6.95 -14.65 5.03
C GLY A 152 6.13 -15.32 3.93
N TYR A 153 6.39 -15.02 2.65
CA TYR A 153 5.80 -15.77 1.55
C TYR A 153 6.35 -17.20 1.52
N SER A 154 5.51 -18.18 1.88
CA SER A 154 5.74 -19.56 1.48
C SER A 154 5.31 -19.69 0.02
N LEU A 155 6.24 -19.99 -0.88
CA LEU A 155 5.88 -20.60 -2.16
C LEU A 155 5.20 -21.92 -1.78
N GLY A 156 3.89 -22.01 -2.01
CA GLY A 156 3.11 -23.19 -1.65
C GLY A 156 3.82 -24.46 -2.11
N GLU A 157 3.96 -25.41 -1.18
CA GLU A 157 4.26 -26.81 -1.52
C GLU A 157 3.12 -27.40 -2.37
#